data_AF-A0A942JE42-F1
#
_entry.id   AF-A0A942JE42-F1
#
_cell.length_a   1.000
_cell.length_b   1.000
_cell.length_c   1.000
_cell.angle_alpha   90.00
_cell.angle_beta   90.00
_cell.angle_gamma   90.00
#
_symmetry.space_group_name_H-M   'P 1'
#
loop_
_entity.id
_entity.type
_entity.pdbx_description
1 polymer ?
#
loop_
_entity_poly.entity_id
_entity_poly.type
_entity_poly.pdbx_seq_one_letter_code
_entity_poly.pdbx_strand_id
1 'polypeptide(L)' 'MDNAPTPEMPTPSAQVPSPCPVGDVMRRVQGQLRSGRAPSFEALLAFGAPAERPALG' A
#
# COMPACT_ATOMS: atom_id res chain seq x y z
N MET A 1 -4.15 -21.65 46.17
CA MET A 1 -3.35 -21.74 44.93
C MET A 1 -4.29 -21.35 43.81
N ASP A 2 -4.32 -20.05 43.58
CA ASP A 2 -5.41 -19.31 42.98
C ASP A 2 -4.89 -18.89 41.62
N ASN A 3 -5.38 -19.55 40.57
CA ASN A 3 -4.93 -19.34 39.20
C ASN A 3 -5.67 -18.11 38.64
N ALA A 4 -5.06 -16.94 38.73
CA ALA A 4 -5.61 -15.73 38.13
C ALA A 4 -5.34 -15.74 36.62
N PRO A 5 -6.36 -15.56 35.75
CA PRO A 5 -6.13 -15.42 34.33
C PRO A 5 -5.42 -14.08 34.07
N THR A 6 -4.22 -14.15 33.49
CA THR A 6 -3.50 -12.97 33.01
C THR A 6 -4.32 -12.27 31.92
N PRO A 7 -4.49 -10.94 31.96
CA PRO A 7 -5.19 -10.21 30.92
C PRO A 7 -4.34 -10.26 29.64
N GLU A 8 -4.77 -11.04 28.66
CA GLU A 8 -4.15 -11.01 27.33
C GLU A 8 -4.41 -9.64 26.71
N MET A 9 -3.34 -8.85 26.64
CA MET A 9 -3.31 -7.58 25.94
C MET A 9 -3.69 -7.86 24.48
N PRO A 10 -4.68 -7.16 23.89
CA PRO A 10 -5.00 -7.35 22.49
C PRO A 10 -3.75 -6.95 21.71
N THR A 11 -3.03 -7.92 21.14
CA THR A 11 -1.98 -7.65 20.17
C THR A 11 -2.66 -6.85 19.07
N PRO A 12 -2.35 -5.55 18.90
CA PRO A 12 -2.72 -4.92 17.66
C PRO A 12 -1.85 -5.64 16.65
N SER A 13 -2.42 -6.61 15.95
CA SER A 13 -1.99 -6.95 14.60
C SER A 13 -2.19 -5.66 13.82
N ALA A 14 -1.25 -4.73 13.99
CA ALA A 14 -1.03 -3.65 13.07
C ALA A 14 -0.78 -4.39 11.77
N GLN A 15 -1.83 -4.49 10.96
CA GLN A 15 -1.71 -4.73 9.54
C GLN A 15 -0.80 -3.61 9.08
N VAL A 16 0.50 -3.90 9.07
CA VAL A 16 1.50 -3.05 8.46
C VAL A 16 0.99 -2.90 7.04
N PRO A 17 0.58 -1.68 6.62
CA PRO A 17 0.11 -1.49 5.26
C PRO A 17 1.20 -2.02 4.36
N SER A 18 0.80 -2.98 3.51
CA SER A 18 1.66 -3.68 2.57
C SER A 18 2.71 -2.72 2.02
N PRO A 19 4.00 -3.09 2.02
CA PRO A 19 5.05 -2.21 1.53
C PRO A 19 4.61 -1.73 0.15
N CYS A 20 4.75 -0.41 -0.09
CA CYS A 20 4.35 0.28 -1.32
C CYS A 20 4.36 -0.69 -2.50
N PRO A 21 3.29 -0.84 -3.30
CA PRO A 21 3.19 -1.90 -4.30
C PRO A 21 4.14 -1.64 -5.47
N VAL A 22 5.45 -1.72 -5.22
CA VAL A 22 6.53 -1.43 -6.16
C VAL A 22 6.35 -2.29 -7.39
N GLY A 23 5.88 -3.53 -7.22
CA GLY A 23 5.53 -4.42 -8.32
C GLY A 23 4.49 -3.82 -9.28
N ASP A 24 3.41 -3.21 -8.75
CA ASP A 24 2.37 -2.58 -9.59
C ASP A 24 2.85 -1.27 -10.22
N VAL A 25 3.62 -0.46 -9.47
CA VAL A 25 4.30 0.74 -9.99
C VAL A 25 5.19 0.35 -11.17
N MET A 26 6.07 -0.64 -10.99
CA MET A 26 7.00 -1.11 -12.01
C MET A 26 6.29 -1.72 -13.22
N ARG A 27 5.19 -2.46 -13.00
CA ARG A 27 4.35 -2.98 -14.10
C ARG A 27 3.78 -1.83 -14.94
N ARG A 28 3.28 -0.78 -14.29
CA ARG A 28 2.72 0.39 -14.98
C ARG A 28 3.80 1.20 -15.73
N VAL A 29 4.98 1.35 -15.13
CA VAL A 29 6.16 1.95 -15.78
C VAL A 29 6.57 1.16 -17.02
N GLN A 30 6.70 -0.15 -16.92
CA GLN A 30 7.02 -1.00 -18.07
C GLN A 30 5.97 -0.90 -19.17
N GLY A 31 4.68 -0.82 -18.82
CA GLY A 31 3.60 -0.60 -19.77
C GLY A 31 3.77 0.69 -20.56
N GLN A 32 4.11 1.80 -19.89
CA GLN A 32 4.36 3.06 -20.57
C GLN A 32 5.61 3.01 -21.46
N LEU A 33 6.71 2.43 -20.97
CA LEU A 33 7.94 2.30 -21.75
C LEU A 33 7.72 1.47 -23.01
N ARG A 34 6.95 0.38 -22.94
CA ARG A 34 6.57 -0.43 -24.12
C ARG A 34 5.71 0.35 -25.13
N SER A 35 4.97 1.36 -24.68
CA SER A 35 4.21 2.28 -25.55
C SER A 35 5.08 3.40 -26.14
N GLY A 36 6.39 3.41 -25.88
CA GLY A 36 7.31 4.46 -26.32
C GLY A 36 7.22 5.75 -25.48
N ARG A 37 6.54 5.71 -24.33
CA ARG A 37 6.36 6.86 -23.44
C ARG A 37 7.10 6.65 -22.13
N ALA A 38 8.03 7.54 -21.80
CA ALA A 38 8.64 7.56 -20.49
C ALA A 38 7.68 8.23 -19.47
N PRO A 39 7.41 7.61 -18.31
CA PRO A 39 6.61 8.25 -17.28
C PRO A 39 7.34 9.46 -16.70
N SER A 40 6.61 10.54 -16.43
CA SER A 40 7.16 11.70 -15.70
C SER A 40 7.37 11.38 -14.22
N PHE A 41 8.16 12.20 -13.54
CA PHE A 41 8.37 12.08 -12.09
C PHE A 41 7.04 12.18 -11.31
N GLU A 42 6.15 13.10 -11.68
CA GLU A 42 4.80 13.19 -11.10
C GLU A 42 3.97 11.93 -11.31
N ALA A 43 4.05 11.30 -12.49
CA ALA A 43 3.33 10.06 -12.76
C ALA A 43 3.83 8.91 -11.86
N LEU A 44 5.13 8.85 -11.60
CA LEU A 44 5.72 7.87 -10.68
C LEU A 44 5.22 8.07 -9.24
N LEU A 45 5.15 9.31 -8.78
CA LEU A 45 4.58 9.64 -7.47
C LEU A 45 3.10 9.24 -7.38
N ALA A 46 2.33 9.53 -8.43
CA ALA A 46 0.91 9.18 -8.51
C ALA A 46 0.66 7.65 -8.54
N PHE A 47 1.61 6.84 -9.01
CA PHE A 47 1.47 5.39 -8.99
C PHE A 47 1.57 4.80 -7.58
N GLY A 48 2.30 5.46 -6.69
CA GLY A 48 2.44 5.08 -5.28
C GLY A 48 1.41 5.74 -4.36
N ALA A 49 0.71 6.77 -4.82
CA ALA A 49 -0.33 7.41 -4.04
C ALA A 49 -1.49 6.42 -3.82
N PRO A 50 -1.95 6.23 -2.56
CA PRO A 50 -3.18 5.49 -2.33
C PRO A 50 -4.28 6.22 -3.11
N ALA A 51 -4.99 5.49 -3.96
CA ALA A 51 -6.17 6.03 -4.61
C ALA A 51 -7.13 6.42 -3.48
N GLU A 52 -7.20 7.71 -3.14
CA GLU A 52 -8.29 8.23 -2.34
C GLU A 52 -9.54 7.89 -3.13
N ARG A 53 -10.24 6.83 -2.69
CA ARG A 53 -11.54 6.47 -3.25
C ARG A 53 -12.35 7.75 -3.13
N PRO A 54 -12.88 8.32 -4.22
CA PRO A 54 -13.79 9.44 -4.09
C PRO A 54 -14.90 8.95 -3.17
N ALA A 55 -15.00 9.58 -1.99
CA ALA A 55 -16.13 9.37 -1.11
C ALA A 55 -17.36 9.75 -1.94
N LEU A 56 -18.13 8.74 -2.34
CA LEU A 56 -19.47 8.93 -2.88
C LEU A 56 -20.28 9.58 -1.73
N GLY A 57 -20.37 10.90 -1.78
CA GLY A 57 -21.30 11.71 -1.00
C GLY A 57 -22.58 11.93 -1.78
#